data_AF-A0A8J4JC84-F1
#
_entry.id   AF-A0A8J4JC84-F1
#
_cell.length_a   1.000
_cell.length_b   1.000
_cell.length_c   1.000
_cell.angle_alpha   90.00
_cell.angle_beta   90.00
_cell.angle_gamma   90.00
#
_symmetry.space_group_name_H-M   'P 1'
#
loop_
_entity.id
_entity.type
_entity.pdbx_description
1 polymer ?
#
loop_
_entity_poly.entity_id
_entity_poly.type
_entity_poly.pdbx_seq_one_letter_code
_entity_poly.pdbx_strand_id
1 'polypeptide(L)'
;HEISTILQRQQHRVRYSESVEIGSMIFSVSGVAFILADTQDLLMTGEEQFFKRIQKFINIHRNSFLVLSAALHGPEEWNVMFRIQRRY
;
A
#
# COMPACT_ATOMS: atom_id res chain seq x y z
N HIS A 1 8.05 -6.66 -8.17
CA HIS A 1 9.37 -7.16 -8.61
C HIS A 1 10.24 -6.07 -9.24
N GLU A 2 9.67 -5.12 -9.99
CA GLU A 2 10.46 -4.04 -10.62
C GLU A 2 11.13 -3.08 -9.60
N ILE A 3 10.36 -2.56 -8.63
CA ILE A 3 10.88 -1.63 -7.60
C ILE A 3 12.04 -2.25 -6.81
N SER A 4 11.94 -3.52 -6.42
CA SER A 4 12.99 -4.21 -5.68
C SER A 4 14.28 -4.35 -6.49
N THR A 5 14.18 -4.60 -7.81
CA THR A 5 15.35 -4.66 -8.69
C THR A 5 16.02 -3.29 -8.82
N ILE A 6 15.24 -2.21 -8.92
CA ILE A 6 15.77 -0.84 -8.96
C ILE A 6 16.52 -0.51 -7.65
N LEU A 7 15.90 -0.80 -6.50
CA LEU A 7 16.51 -0.56 -5.19
C LEU A 7 17.81 -1.33 -5.00
N GLN A 8 17.86 -2.59 -5.44
CA GLN A 8 19.08 -3.39 -5.41
C GLN A 8 20.18 -2.81 -6.30
N ARG A 9 19.85 -2.31 -7.50
CA ARG A 9 20.81 -1.63 -8.38
C ARG A 9 21.37 -0.34 -7.77
N GLN A 10 20.56 0.35 -6.98
CA GLN A 10 20.96 1.52 -6.18
C GLN A 10 21.69 1.15 -4.87
N GLN A 11 22.08 -0.13 -4.71
CA GLN A 11 22.79 -0.64 -3.53
C GLN A 11 22.00 -0.57 -2.22
N HIS A 12 20.67 -0.46 -2.27
CA HIS A 12 19.84 -0.65 -1.09
C HIS A 12 19.74 -2.13 -0.71
N ARG A 13 19.80 -2.43 0.59
CA ARG A 13 19.54 -3.79 1.08
C ARG A 13 18.05 -4.07 1.10
N VAL A 14 17.58 -4.87 0.14
CA VAL A 14 16.20 -5.35 0.06
C VAL A 14 16.08 -6.72 0.74
N ARG A 15 15.04 -6.89 1.56
CA ARG A 15 14.66 -8.18 2.17
C ARG A 15 13.20 -8.46 1.84
N TYR A 16 12.90 -9.70 1.50
CA TYR A 16 11.54 -10.17 1.28
C TYR A 16 11.03 -10.86 2.54
N SER A 17 9.73 -10.73 2.81
CA SER A 17 9.07 -11.39 3.92
C SER A 17 7.67 -11.82 3.51
N GLU A 18 7.30 -13.05 3.86
CA GLU A 18 5.94 -13.57 3.69
C GLU A 18 5.04 -13.21 4.87
N SER A 19 5.59 -12.63 5.94
CA SER A 19 4.84 -12.25 7.14
C SER A 19 4.15 -10.87 7.05
N VAL A 20 4.42 -10.12 5.99
CA VAL A 20 3.87 -8.77 5.78
C VAL A 20 2.93 -8.79 4.58
N GLU A 21 2.02 -7.81 4.53
CA GLU A 21 1.11 -7.68 3.39
C GLU A 21 1.90 -7.44 2.10
N ILE A 22 1.37 -7.98 0.99
CA ILE A 22 1.92 -7.71 -0.34
C ILE A 22 1.89 -6.18 -0.56
N GLY A 23 2.88 -5.64 -1.25
CA GLY A 23 3.01 -4.20 -1.49
C GLY A 23 3.48 -3.38 -0.28
N SER A 24 3.75 -4.02 0.86
CA SER A 24 4.38 -3.35 2.00
C SER A 24 5.87 -3.07 1.76
N MET A 25 6.30 -1.87 2.13
CA MET A 25 7.71 -1.47 2.20
C MET A 25 8.00 -0.93 3.60
N ILE A 26 8.97 -1.52 4.29
CA ILE A 26 9.30 -1.17 5.68
C ILE A 26 10.75 -0.69 5.73
N PHE A 27 10.93 0.52 6.24
CA PHE A 27 12.24 1.12 6.46
C PHE A 27 12.71 0.77 7.87
N SER A 28 13.53 -0.28 7.99
CA SER A 28 13.89 -0.86 9.30
C SER A 28 14.55 0.10 10.28
N VAL A 29 15.30 1.10 9.78
CA VAL A 29 16.02 2.06 10.63
C VAL A 29 15.07 3.10 11.22
N SER A 30 14.13 3.62 10.41
CA SER A 30 13.17 4.63 10.86
C SER A 30 11.88 4.04 11.45
N GLY A 31 11.61 2.76 11.21
CA GLY A 31 10.35 2.10 11.56
C GLY A 31 9.16 2.55 10.72
N VAL A 32 9.37 3.40 9.70
CA VAL A 32 8.32 3.88 8.80
C VAL A 32 7.91 2.75 7.86
N ALA A 33 6.61 2.55 7.69
CA ALA A 33 6.06 1.57 6.77
C ALA A 33 5.13 2.21 5.74
N PHE A 34 5.20 1.73 4.51
CA PHE A 34 4.29 2.10 3.43
C PHE A 34 3.57 0.86 2.93
N ILE A 35 2.31 0.99 2.53
CA ILE A 35 1.65 0.00 1.69
C ILE A 35 1.29 0.67 0.36
N LEU A 36 1.78 0.08 -0.73
CA LEU A 36 1.45 0.48 -2.09
C LEU A 36 0.17 -0.24 -2.53
N ALA A 37 -0.77 0.54 -3.04
CA ALA A 37 -2.04 0.06 -3.57
C ALA A 37 -2.39 0.79 -4.86
N ASP A 38 -3.06 0.11 -5.79
CA ASP A 38 -3.67 0.75 -6.95
C ASP A 38 -5.20 0.76 -6.83
N THR A 39 -5.86 1.81 -7.29
CA THR A 39 -7.34 1.84 -7.39
C THR A 39 -7.91 0.72 -8.27
N GLN A 40 -7.15 0.19 -9.24
CA GLN A 40 -7.55 -1.00 -9.99
C GLN A 40 -7.59 -2.24 -9.09
N ASP A 41 -6.71 -2.35 -8.09
CA ASP A 41 -6.76 -3.47 -7.12
C ASP A 41 -8.09 -3.46 -6.37
N LEU A 42 -8.63 -2.28 -6.06
CA LEU A 42 -9.94 -2.14 -5.42
C LEU A 42 -11.06 -2.71 -6.30
N LEU A 43 -11.02 -2.39 -7.60
CA LEU A 43 -12.01 -2.87 -8.58
C LEU A 43 -11.89 -4.38 -8.79
N MET A 44 -10.66 -4.92 -8.79
CA MET A 44 -10.40 -6.34 -9.06
C MET A 44 -10.64 -7.24 -7.86
N THR A 45 -10.23 -6.84 -6.66
CA THR A 45 -10.33 -7.66 -5.43
C THR A 45 -11.60 -7.38 -4.62
N GLY A 46 -12.30 -6.29 -4.94
CA GLY A 46 -13.46 -5.82 -4.21
C GLY A 46 -13.09 -5.02 -2.96
N GLU A 47 -13.96 -4.08 -2.61
CA GLU A 47 -13.71 -3.11 -1.53
C GLU A 47 -13.40 -3.77 -0.19
N GLU A 48 -14.15 -4.80 0.19
CA GLU A 48 -13.99 -5.44 1.49
C GLU A 48 -12.61 -6.08 1.67
N GLN A 49 -12.11 -6.80 0.66
CA GLN A 49 -10.79 -7.43 0.73
C GLN A 49 -9.67 -6.40 0.75
N PHE A 50 -9.81 -5.36 -0.09
CA PHE A 50 -8.86 -4.25 -0.13
C PHE A 50 -8.75 -3.55 1.23
N PHE A 51 -9.89 -3.19 1.83
CA PHE A 51 -9.92 -2.55 3.14
C PHE A 51 -9.42 -3.46 4.25
N LYS A 52 -9.73 -4.76 4.19
CA LYS A 52 -9.22 -5.74 5.18
C LYS A 52 -7.69 -5.83 5.14
N ARG A 53 -7.08 -5.81 3.96
CA ARG A 53 -5.62 -5.78 3.78
C ARG A 53 -5.01 -4.50 4.36
N ILE A 54 -5.57 -3.33 4.05
CA ILE A 54 -5.10 -2.05 4.61
C ILE A 54 -5.23 -2.04 6.14
N GLN A 55 -6.36 -2.47 6.67
CA GLN A 55 -6.60 -2.49 8.11
C GLN A 55 -5.61 -3.43 8.84
N LYS A 56 -5.33 -4.61 8.28
CA LYS A 56 -4.32 -5.52 8.82
C LYS A 56 -2.93 -4.88 8.86
N PHE A 57 -2.54 -4.17 7.79
CA PHE A 57 -1.27 -3.45 7.72
C PHE A 57 -1.17 -2.33 8.78
N ILE A 58 -2.17 -1.46 8.86
CA ILE A 58 -2.17 -0.32 9.81
C ILE A 58 -2.15 -0.81 11.27
N ASN A 59 -2.83 -1.92 11.56
CA ASN A 59 -2.84 -2.50 12.91
C ASN A 59 -1.47 -3.03 13.37
N ILE A 60 -0.61 -3.44 12.44
CA ILE A 60 0.74 -3.93 12.74
C ILE A 60 1.73 -2.76 12.78
N HIS A 61 1.58 -1.77 11.89
CA HIS A 61 2.53 -0.69 11.70
C HIS A 61 1.99 0.66 12.18
N ARG A 62 2.35 1.07 13.41
CA ARG A 62 1.91 2.35 14.00
C ARG A 62 2.35 3.60 13.23
N ASN A 63 3.54 3.59 12.64
CA ASN A 63 4.08 4.70 11.85
C ASN A 63 3.97 4.34 10.37
N SER A 64 2.74 4.32 9.86
CA SER A 64 2.45 3.82 8.53
C SER A 64 1.69 4.80 7.64
N PHE A 65 1.90 4.65 6.34
CA PHE A 65 1.31 5.48 5.30
C PHE A 65 0.76 4.61 4.17
N LEU A 66 -0.45 4.92 3.72
CA LEU A 66 -1.01 4.36 2.49
C LEU A 66 -0.57 5.23 1.32
N VAL A 67 0.00 4.60 0.29
CA VAL A 67 0.30 5.27 -0.99
C VAL A 67 -0.61 4.65 -2.03
N LEU A 68 -1.60 5.44 -2.47
CA LEU A 68 -2.59 5.02 -3.45
C LEU A 68 -2.27 5.60 -4.82
N SER A 69 -1.97 4.73 -5.78
CA SER A 69 -1.94 5.07 -7.20
C SER A 69 -3.37 5.08 -7.72
N ALA A 70 -3.80 6.21 -8.29
CA ALA A 70 -5.15 6.39 -8.79
C ALA A 70 -5.11 7.21 -10.08
N ALA A 71 -5.66 6.65 -11.15
CA ALA A 71 -6.00 7.40 -12.35
C ALA A 71 -7.34 8.12 -12.08
N LEU A 72 -7.30 9.28 -11.41
CA LEU A 72 -8.49 10.05 -11.03
C LEU A 72 -9.09 10.73 -12.28
N HIS A 73 -9.86 9.96 -13.05
CA HIS A 73 -10.45 10.43 -14.31
C HIS A 73 -11.96 10.70 -14.22
N GLY A 74 -12.61 10.35 -13.10
CA GLY A 74 -14.04 10.58 -12.93
C GLY A 74 -14.53 10.60 -11.48
N PRO A 75 -15.85 10.84 -11.30
CA PRO A 75 -16.49 10.94 -9.98
C PRO A 75 -16.41 9.64 -9.16
N GLU A 76 -16.32 8.49 -9.83
CA GLU A 76 -16.27 7.18 -9.19
C GLU A 76 -14.95 6.99 -8.43
N GLU A 77 -13.83 7.33 -9.06
CA GLU A 77 -12.50 7.26 -8.44
C GLU A 77 -12.34 8.28 -7.31
N TRP A 78 -12.98 9.46 -7.45
CA TRP A 78 -13.07 10.44 -6.35
C TRP A 78 -13.88 9.92 -5.16
N ASN A 79 -14.98 9.23 -5.42
CA ASN A 79 -15.79 8.64 -4.36
C ASN A 79 -15.01 7.55 -3.60
N VAL A 80 -14.22 6.74 -4.31
CA VAL A 80 -13.29 5.78 -3.70
C VAL A 80 -12.33 6.48 -2.75
N MET A 81 -11.64 7.52 -3.20
CA MET A 81 -10.70 8.29 -2.40
C MET A 81 -11.36 8.87 -1.15
N PHE A 82 -12.57 9.44 -1.31
CA PHE A 82 -13.32 10.02 -0.20
C PHE A 82 -13.68 8.98 0.86
N ARG A 83 -14.09 7.78 0.45
CA ARG A 83 -14.38 6.68 1.41
C ARG A 83 -13.13 6.19 2.14
N ILE A 84 -11.98 6.15 1.47
CA ILE A 84 -10.71 5.79 2.11
C ILE A 84 -10.37 6.82 3.18
N GLN A 85 -10.37 8.11 2.83
CA GLN A 85 -10.09 9.22 3.75
C GLN A 85 -11.09 9.32 4.91
N ARG A 86 -12.35 8.95 4.69
CA ARG A 86 -13.37 8.95 5.76
C ARG A 86 -13.17 7.78 6.73
N ARG A 87 -12.54 6.70 6.29
CA ARG A 87 -12.37 5.47 7.08
C ARG A 87 -11.06 5.42 7.86
N TYR A 88 -10.02 6.13 7.41
CA TYR A 88 -8.68 6.17 8.02
C TYR A 88 -8.19 7.60 8.12
#